data_AF-A0A3D5W8T1-F1
#
_entry.id   AF-A0A3D5W8T1-F1
#
_cell.length_a   1.000
_cell.length_b   1.000
_cell.length_c   1.000
_cell.angle_alpha   90.00
_cell.angle_beta   90.00
_cell.angle_gamma   90.00
#
_symmetry.space_group_name_H-M   'P 1'
#
loop_
_entity.id
_entity.type
_entity.pdbx_description
1 polymer ?
#
loop_
_entity_poly.entity_id
_entity_poly.type
_entity_poly.pdbx_seq_one_letter_code
_entity_poly.pdbx_strand_id
1 'polypeptide(L)'
;MKLRITLLSVVVALLALPASAADKVKIGFVTTLTTGAAVIGKDMQDAVNLAVEDIGGKMAGLDVEVIFGDDGFKPETGKQVTDKLV
;
A
#
# COMPACT_ATOMS: atom_id res chain seq x y z
N MET A 1 -21.51 5.41 44.02
CA MET A 1 -20.67 4.27 43.59
C MET A 1 -21.12 3.67 42.26
N LYS A 2 -22.44 3.45 42.03
CA LYS A 2 -22.98 2.88 40.79
C LYS A 2 -22.61 3.67 39.52
N LEU A 3 -22.69 5.01 39.55
CA LEU A 3 -22.35 5.87 38.40
C LEU A 3 -20.88 5.79 37.96
N ARG A 4 -19.95 5.57 38.91
CA ARG A 4 -18.51 5.40 38.60
C ARG A 4 -18.23 4.05 37.95
N ILE A 5 -18.96 3.02 38.36
CA ILE A 5 -18.86 1.67 37.78
C ILE A 5 -19.45 1.68 36.35
N THR A 6 -20.55 2.38 36.13
CA THR A 6 -21.14 2.55 34.78
C THR A 6 -20.21 3.32 33.84
N LEU A 7 -19.57 4.41 34.29
CA LEU A 7 -18.60 5.15 33.47
C LEU A 7 -17.38 4.30 33.09
N LEU A 8 -16.87 3.50 34.04
CA LEU A 8 -15.72 2.63 33.80
C LEU A 8 -16.05 1.51 32.78
N SER A 9 -17.30 1.03 32.78
CA SER A 9 -17.80 0.01 31.86
C SER A 9 -17.83 0.50 30.40
N VAL A 10 -18.18 1.77 30.18
CA VAL A 10 -18.23 2.39 28.85
C VAL A 10 -16.81 2.56 28.28
N VAL A 11 -15.83 2.94 29.10
CA VAL A 11 -14.44 3.11 28.66
C VAL A 11 -13.81 1.79 28.20
N VAL A 12 -14.11 0.67 28.88
CA VAL A 12 -13.60 -0.66 28.50
C VAL A 12 -14.22 -1.16 27.19
N ALA A 13 -15.48 -0.82 26.91
CA ALA A 13 -16.15 -1.20 25.67
C ALA A 13 -15.57 -0.49 24.42
N LEU A 14 -15.06 0.74 24.56
CA LEU A 14 -14.39 1.44 23.46
C LEU A 14 -12.98 0.89 23.14
N LEU A 15 -12.35 0.17 24.06
CA LEU A 15 -11.04 -0.46 23.84
C LEU A 15 -11.16 -1.84 23.17
N ALA A 16 -12.37 -2.38 23.04
CA ALA A 16 -12.64 -3.68 22.42
C ALA A 16 -12.94 -3.59 20.92
N LEU A 17 -12.68 -2.44 20.27
CA LEU A 17 -12.69 -2.38 18.82
C LEU A 17 -11.53 -3.25 18.30
N PRO A 18 -11.80 -4.22 17.40
CA PRO A 18 -10.71 -4.94 16.77
C PRO A 18 -9.83 -3.91 16.07
N ALA A 19 -8.55 -3.90 16.41
CA ALA A 19 -7.54 -3.17 15.66
C ALA A 19 -7.42 -3.85 14.29
N SER A 20 -8.28 -3.49 13.34
CA SER A 20 -8.20 -3.94 11.95
C SER A 20 -7.11 -3.16 11.21
N ALA A 21 -5.87 -3.30 11.65
CA ALA A 21 -4.74 -3.13 10.74
C ALA A 21 -4.56 -4.49 10.03
N ALA A 22 -5.44 -4.80 9.09
CA ALA A 22 -5.24 -5.96 8.24
C ALA A 22 -3.91 -5.77 7.49
N ASP A 23 -3.07 -6.82 7.47
CA ASP A 23 -1.87 -6.82 6.65
C ASP A 23 -2.24 -6.50 5.20
N LYS A 24 -1.47 -5.64 4.54
CA LYS A 24 -1.68 -5.28 3.14
C LYS A 24 -0.79 -6.12 2.25
N VAL A 25 -1.27 -6.45 1.06
CA VAL A 25 -0.39 -6.96 0.00
C VAL A 25 0.36 -5.77 -0.60
N LYS A 26 1.64 -5.64 -0.24
CA LYS A 26 2.51 -4.60 -0.77
C LYS A 26 3.20 -5.07 -2.05
N ILE A 27 3.07 -4.28 -3.11
CA ILE A 27 3.69 -4.56 -4.41
C ILE A 27 4.67 -3.44 -4.71
N GLY A 28 5.97 -3.74 -4.66
CA GLY A 28 6.99 -2.86 -5.22
C GLY A 28 7.01 -2.97 -6.74
N PHE A 29 6.80 -1.85 -7.44
CA PHE A 29 6.82 -1.79 -8.90
C PHE A 29 7.88 -0.79 -9.38
N VAL A 30 8.99 -1.30 -9.91
CA VAL A 30 10.08 -0.46 -10.43
C VAL A 30 9.97 -0.35 -11.94
N THR A 31 9.97 0.88 -12.45
CA THR A 31 9.97 1.19 -13.88
C THR A 31 10.61 2.57 -14.11
N THR A 32 10.72 3.00 -15.37
CA THR A 32 11.26 4.30 -15.74
C THR A 32 10.17 5.36 -15.74
N LEU A 33 10.16 6.23 -14.73
CA LEU A 33 9.14 7.28 -14.55
C LEU A 33 9.68 8.68 -14.88
N THR A 34 11.00 8.81 -15.07
CA THR A 34 11.66 10.04 -15.53
C THR A 34 12.41 9.80 -16.85
N THR A 35 13.07 10.84 -17.37
CA THR A 35 13.82 10.83 -18.65
C THR A 35 12.93 10.70 -19.90
N GLY A 36 13.55 10.52 -21.08
CA GLY A 36 12.83 10.38 -22.35
C GLY A 36 11.98 9.11 -22.48
N ALA A 37 12.24 8.09 -21.65
CA ALA A 37 11.47 6.84 -21.64
C ALA A 37 10.27 6.86 -20.67
N ALA A 38 10.02 7.96 -19.96
CA ALA A 38 8.97 8.09 -18.94
C ALA A 38 7.56 7.74 -19.43
N VAL A 39 7.27 7.98 -20.71
CA VAL A 39 5.95 7.68 -21.30
C VAL A 39 5.63 6.18 -21.18
N ILE A 40 6.61 5.31 -21.42
CA ILE A 40 6.43 3.85 -21.32
C ILE A 40 6.15 3.45 -19.87
N GLY A 41 6.94 3.98 -18.91
CA GLY A 41 6.72 3.66 -17.50
C GLY A 41 5.41 4.24 -16.95
N LYS A 42 4.94 5.36 -17.50
CA LYS A 42 3.63 5.93 -17.15
C LYS A 42 2.50 5.04 -17.64
N ASP A 43 2.55 4.54 -18.87
CA ASP A 43 1.59 3.57 -19.39
C ASP A 43 1.57 2.29 -18.53
N MET A 44 2.75 1.80 -18.11
CA MET A 44 2.85 0.65 -17.20
C MET A 44 2.23 0.94 -15.82
N GLN A 45 2.49 2.11 -15.24
CA GLN A 45 1.91 2.52 -13.96
C GLN A 45 0.38 2.57 -14.04
N ASP A 46 -0.16 3.16 -15.12
CA ASP A 46 -1.60 3.29 -15.31
C ASP A 46 -2.26 1.91 -15.53
N ALA A 47 -1.59 0.99 -16.24
CA ALA A 47 -2.05 -0.39 -16.37
C ALA A 47 -2.08 -1.15 -15.03
N VAL A 48 -1.09 -0.96 -14.16
CA VAL A 48 -1.07 -1.57 -12.82
C VAL A 48 -2.20 -1.00 -11.96
N ASN A 49 -2.40 0.32 -11.99
CA ASN A 49 -3.49 0.97 -11.25
C ASN A 49 -4.86 0.45 -11.72
N LEU A 50 -5.06 0.33 -13.03
CA LEU A 50 -6.27 -0.26 -13.61
C LEU A 50 -6.46 -1.70 -13.16
N ALA A 51 -5.41 -2.52 -13.17
CA ALA A 51 -5.51 -3.91 -12.72
C ALA A 51 -5.87 -4.02 -11.23
N VAL A 52 -5.38 -3.11 -10.38
CA VAL A 52 -5.77 -3.05 -8.96
C VAL A 52 -7.23 -2.63 -8.80
N GLU A 53 -7.70 -1.69 -9.62
CA GLU A 53 -9.12 -1.31 -9.66
C GLU A 53 -10.01 -2.48 -10.10
N ASP A 54 -9.64 -3.19 -11.16
CA ASP A 54 -10.39 -4.32 -11.73
C ASP A 54 -10.60 -5.48 -10.74
N ILE A 55 -9.63 -5.70 -9.84
CA ILE A 55 -9.74 -6.72 -8.77
C ILE A 55 -10.42 -6.19 -7.49
N GLY A 56 -10.94 -4.97 -7.52
CA GLY A 56 -11.60 -4.32 -6.38
C GLY A 56 -10.66 -3.92 -5.25
N GLY A 57 -9.38 -3.65 -5.58
CA GLY A 57 -8.36 -3.19 -4.64
C GLY A 57 -7.86 -4.26 -3.67
N LYS A 58 -8.20 -5.55 -3.87
CA LYS A 58 -7.89 -6.62 -2.93
C LYS A 58 -7.27 -7.85 -3.58
N MET A 59 -6.33 -8.48 -2.86
CA MET A 59 -5.76 -9.78 -3.18
C MET A 59 -5.89 -10.68 -1.96
N ALA A 60 -6.47 -11.88 -2.13
CA ALA A 60 -6.75 -12.81 -1.03
C ALA A 60 -7.51 -12.19 0.17
N GLY A 61 -8.34 -11.18 -0.09
CA GLY A 61 -9.12 -10.46 0.94
C GLY A 61 -8.39 -9.30 1.63
N LEU A 62 -7.10 -9.10 1.33
CA LEU A 62 -6.28 -8.01 1.87
C LEU A 62 -6.20 -6.84 0.90
N ASP A 63 -6.10 -5.61 1.42
CA ASP A 63 -5.91 -4.42 0.57
C ASP A 63 -4.56 -4.47 -0.15
N VAL A 64 -4.55 -4.06 -1.42
CA VAL A 64 -3.34 -3.93 -2.22
C VAL A 64 -2.76 -2.53 -2.08
N GLU A 65 -1.47 -2.44 -1.83
CA GLU A 65 -0.71 -1.19 -1.81
C GLU A 65 0.44 -1.30 -2.82
N VAL A 66 0.34 -0.55 -3.92
CA VAL A 66 1.40 -0.49 -4.93
C VAL A 66 2.32 0.68 -4.62
N ILE A 67 3.63 0.40 -4.57
CA ILE A 67 4.68 1.40 -4.34
C ILE A 67 5.52 1.47 -5.61
N PHE A 68 5.42 2.60 -6.31
CA PHE A 68 6.16 2.83 -7.54
C PHE A 68 7.55 3.38 -7.26
N GLY A 69 8.57 2.82 -7.91
CA GLY A 69 9.95 3.26 -7.85
C GLY A 69 10.48 3.65 -9.23
N ASP A 70 11.12 4.81 -9.33
CA ASP A 70 11.75 5.29 -10.56
C ASP A 70 13.21 4.82 -10.67
N ASP A 71 13.53 4.06 -11.72
CA ASP A 71 14.89 3.61 -12.00
C ASP A 71 15.74 4.64 -12.77
N GLY A 72 15.16 5.75 -13.23
CA GLY A 72 15.85 6.78 -13.99
C GLY A 72 16.54 6.26 -15.27
N PHE A 73 16.06 5.14 -15.81
CA PHE A 73 16.62 4.41 -16.94
C PHE A 73 18.09 3.96 -16.71
N LYS A 74 18.43 3.62 -15.46
CA LYS A 74 19.78 3.22 -15.05
C LYS A 74 19.77 1.93 -14.24
N PRO A 75 20.57 0.91 -14.60
CA PRO A 75 20.62 -0.36 -13.86
C PRO A 75 21.02 -0.20 -12.39
N GLU A 76 21.98 0.67 -12.09
CA GLU A 76 22.43 0.95 -10.72
C GLU A 76 21.28 1.49 -9.84
N THR A 77 20.59 2.51 -10.34
CA THR A 77 19.46 3.13 -9.64
C THR A 77 18.32 2.14 -9.49
N GLY A 78 18.00 1.37 -10.52
CA GLY A 78 17.00 0.30 -10.46
C GLY A 78 17.29 -0.71 -9.35
N LYS A 79 18.55 -1.13 -9.18
CA LYS A 79 18.96 -2.00 -8.06
C LYS A 79 18.71 -1.32 -6.71
N GLN A 80 19.20 -0.09 -6.52
CA GLN A 80 19.07 0.64 -5.25
C GLN A 80 17.62 0.89 -4.86
N VAL A 81 16.75 1.13 -5.84
CA VAL A 81 15.31 1.33 -5.62
C VAL A 81 14.65 0.00 -5.26
N THR A 82 14.98 -1.08 -5.98
CA THR A 82 14.47 -2.42 -5.67
C THR A 82 14.86 -2.86 -4.26
N ASP A 83 16.12 -2.66 -3.86
CA ASP A 83 16.62 -3.00 -2.51
C ASP A 83 15.85 -2.26 -1.38
N LYS A 84 15.21 -1.10 -1.66
CA LYS A 84 14.39 -0.36 -0.68
C LYS A 84 12.96 -0.88 -0.56
N LEU A 85 12.50 -1.67 -1.53
CA LEU A 85 11.13 -2.16 -1.62
C LEU A 85 10.96 -3.59 -1.08
N VAL A 86 12.05 -4.28 -0.76
CA VAL A 86 12.07 -5.67 -0.29
C VAL A 86 12.75 -5.84 1.07
#